data_AF-A0A8S4NG28-F1
#
_entry.id   AF-A0A8S4NG28-F1
#
_cell.length_a   1.000
_cell.length_b   1.000
_cell.length_c   1.000
_cell.angle_alpha   90.00
_cell.angle_beta   90.00
_cell.angle_gamma   90.00
#
_symmetry.space_group_name_H-M   'P 1'
#
loop_
_entity.id
_entity.type
_entity.pdbx_description
1 polymer ?
#
loop_
_entity_poly.entity_id
_entity_poly.type
_entity_poly.pdbx_seq_one_letter_code
_entity_poly.pdbx_strand_id
1 'polypeptide(L)'
;MKISLFSNIVNVSRAFLKKSIHTTTIEMSKPKLIVFDLDYTLWPFWIDTHVDPPFSKKGDGKIYDNYNKHIKPFPDVPNILEQLHSEGYKLGAASRTTCTDEAKQLVKLLDWEKYFHYKEIYPGCKVAHFK
;
A
#
# COMPACT_ATOMS: atom_id res chain seq x y z
N MET A 1 4.90 6.84 -6.32
CA MET A 1 3.89 6.04 -5.60
C MET A 1 2.57 6.12 -6.37
N LYS A 2 2.18 5.07 -7.10
CA LYS A 2 0.85 5.02 -7.74
C LYS A 2 -0.15 4.65 -6.65
N ILE A 3 -0.76 5.65 -6.04
CA ILE A 3 -2.01 5.46 -5.32
C ILE A 3 -3.09 5.50 -6.39
N SER A 4 -3.67 4.36 -6.75
CA SER A 4 -4.87 4.35 -7.58
C SER A 4 -6.05 4.82 -6.72
N LEU A 5 -6.14 6.14 -6.53
CA LEU A 5 -7.37 6.79 -6.11
C LEU A 5 -8.24 6.90 -7.37
N PHE A 6 -9.32 6.14 -7.44
CA PHE A 6 -10.36 6.38 -8.42
C PHE A 6 -11.10 7.67 -8.02
N SER A 7 -10.57 8.83 -8.41
CA SER A 7 -11.29 10.11 -8.31
C SER A 7 -11.52 10.69 -9.71
N ASN A 8 -12.79 10.91 -10.04
CA ASN A 8 -13.20 11.55 -11.28
C ASN A 8 -12.74 13.02 -11.28
N ILE A 9 -12.01 13.41 -12.32
CA ILE A 9 -11.60 14.79 -12.59
C ILE A 9 -12.78 15.54 -13.20
N VAL A 10 -13.19 16.67 -12.62
CA VAL A 10 -13.98 17.69 -13.34
C VAL A 10 -13.29 19.04 -13.17
N ASN A 11 -12.82 19.57 -14.29
CA ASN A 11 -12.27 20.92 -14.42
C ASN A 11 -13.40 21.84 -14.87
N VAL A 12 -13.73 22.89 -14.11
CA VAL A 12 -14.66 23.93 -14.58
C VAL A 12 -14.08 25.30 -14.26
N SER A 13 -13.76 26.02 -15.33
CA SER A 13 -13.18 27.36 -15.35
C SER A 13 -14.02 28.40 -14.59
N ARG A 14 -13.29 29.29 -13.90
CA ARG A 14 -13.70 30.13 -12.77
C ARG A 14 -14.61 31.34 -13.07
N ALA A 15 -15.33 31.43 -14.19
CA ALA A 15 -15.85 32.73 -14.65
C ALA A 15 -17.38 32.91 -14.82
N PHE A 16 -18.21 31.87 -14.86
CA PHE A 16 -19.64 32.07 -15.10
C PHE A 16 -20.49 31.10 -14.30
N LEU A 17 -21.03 31.56 -13.17
CA LEU A 17 -22.35 31.21 -12.60
C LEU A 17 -22.48 31.75 -11.17
N LYS A 18 -22.66 33.08 -11.04
CA LYS A 18 -23.34 33.66 -9.88
C LYS A 18 -24.85 33.49 -10.05
N LYS A 19 -25.38 32.30 -9.80
CA LYS A 19 -26.82 32.14 -9.49
C LYS A 19 -27.05 30.85 -8.70
N SER A 20 -27.44 31.04 -7.44
CA SER A 20 -28.02 30.06 -6.51
C SER A 20 -27.46 28.64 -6.60
N ILE A 21 -26.23 28.46 -6.14
CA ILE A 21 -25.68 27.14 -5.85
C ILE A 21 -26.12 26.78 -4.44
N HIS A 22 -27.10 25.89 -4.31
CA HIS A 22 -27.22 25.10 -3.10
C HIS A 22 -25.98 24.22 -3.10
N THR A 23 -24.97 24.59 -2.31
CA THR A 23 -23.73 23.83 -2.19
C THR A 23 -24.05 22.51 -1.48
N THR A 24 -24.57 21.54 -2.23
CA THR A 24 -24.51 20.15 -1.80
C THR A 24 -23.04 19.79 -1.81
N THR A 25 -22.39 19.90 -0.66
CA THR A 25 -21.13 19.22 -0.42
C THR A 25 -21.38 17.76 -0.77
N ILE A 26 -20.88 17.31 -1.91
CA ILE A 26 -20.81 15.89 -2.21
C ILE A 26 -19.88 15.36 -1.13
N GLU A 27 -20.44 14.85 -0.03
CA GLU A 27 -19.67 14.07 0.92
C GLU A 27 -19.13 12.87 0.13
N MET A 28 -17.88 12.95 -0.28
CA MET A 28 -17.21 11.82 -0.88
C MET A 28 -17.15 10.74 0.19
N SER A 29 -17.93 9.68 0.00
CA SER A 29 -18.04 8.60 0.97
C SER A 29 -16.65 8.06 1.28
N LYS A 30 -16.28 8.06 2.57
CA LYS A 30 -15.02 7.51 3.06
C LYS A 30 -14.89 6.04 2.58
N PRO A 31 -13.76 5.65 1.96
CA PRO A 31 -13.57 4.26 1.55
C PRO A 31 -13.58 3.33 2.77
N LYS A 32 -14.27 2.20 2.65
CA LYS A 32 -14.38 1.19 3.72
C LYS A 32 -13.11 0.34 3.87
N LEU A 33 -12.30 0.27 2.82
CA LEU A 33 -11.08 -0.53 2.73
C LEU A 33 -10.11 0.17 1.75
N ILE A 34 -8.84 0.27 2.15
CA ILE A 34 -7.75 0.73 1.28
C ILE A 34 -6.81 -0.44 1.07
N VAL A 35 -6.47 -0.74 -0.19
CA VAL A 35 -5.66 -1.91 -0.53
C VAL A 35 -4.39 -1.50 -1.23
N PHE A 36 -3.27 -1.98 -0.71
CA PHE A 36 -1.94 -1.72 -1.24
C PHE A 36 -1.46 -2.91 -2.06
N ASP A 37 -0.86 -2.62 -3.23
CA ASP A 37 0.10 -3.55 -3.81
C ASP A 37 1.37 -3.61 -2.95
N LEU A 38 2.26 -4.55 -3.23
CA LEU A 38 3.56 -4.63 -2.53
C LEU A 38 4.68 -4.02 -3.36
N ASP A 39 5.08 -4.69 -4.44
CA ASP A 39 6.23 -4.31 -5.25
C ASP A 39 6.00 -2.97 -5.98
N TYR A 40 6.97 -2.07 -5.89
CA TYR A 40 6.88 -0.68 -6.38
C TYR A 40 5.73 0.16 -5.78
N THR A 41 5.12 -0.31 -4.69
CA THR A 41 4.15 0.45 -3.89
C THR A 41 4.64 0.68 -2.47
N LEU A 42 5.02 -0.38 -1.75
CA LEU A 42 5.56 -0.27 -0.39
C LEU A 42 7.09 -0.25 -0.37
N TRP A 43 7.73 -0.88 -1.35
CA TRP A 43 9.18 -0.88 -1.53
C TRP A 43 9.57 -0.76 -3.01
N PRO A 44 10.77 -0.25 -3.34
CA PRO A 44 11.17 0.10 -4.70
C PRO A 44 11.79 -1.07 -5.48
N PHE A 45 11.23 -2.28 -5.37
CA PHE A 45 11.74 -3.47 -6.06
C PHE A 45 10.66 -4.53 -6.24
N TRP A 46 10.85 -5.44 -7.19
CA TRP A 46 10.18 -6.74 -7.21
C TRP A 46 10.90 -7.71 -6.29
N ILE A 47 10.17 -8.26 -5.32
CA ILE A 47 10.70 -9.19 -4.31
C ILE A 47 11.17 -10.52 -4.90
N ASP A 48 10.62 -10.93 -6.04
CA ASP A 48 10.97 -12.18 -6.73
C ASP A 48 12.14 -12.05 -7.72
N THR A 49 12.69 -10.84 -7.89
CA THR A 49 13.68 -10.57 -8.94
C THR A 49 14.92 -9.84 -8.42
N HIS A 50 14.77 -8.87 -7.52
CA HIS A 50 15.84 -7.90 -7.22
C HIS A 50 16.52 -8.09 -5.87
N VAL A 51 16.05 -9.04 -5.06
CA VAL A 51 16.54 -9.30 -3.70
C VAL A 51 16.58 -10.80 -3.49
N ASP A 52 17.43 -11.23 -2.57
CA ASP A 52 17.71 -12.65 -2.35
C ASP A 52 17.29 -13.09 -0.93
N PRO A 53 16.07 -13.59 -0.75
CA PRO A 53 15.62 -14.08 0.55
C PRO A 53 16.46 -15.28 1.06
N PRO A 54 16.40 -15.63 2.36
CA PRO A 54 15.53 -15.06 3.38
C PRO A 54 15.98 -13.69 3.88
N PHE A 55 15.04 -12.91 4.40
CA PHE A 55 15.34 -11.64 5.04
C PHE A 55 15.67 -11.83 6.52
N SER A 56 16.58 -11.00 7.05
CA SER A 56 16.92 -11.00 8.47
C SER A 56 17.07 -9.58 9.00
N LYS A 57 16.47 -9.33 10.18
CA LYS A 57 16.72 -8.11 10.94
C LYS A 57 17.99 -8.30 11.77
N LYS A 58 18.97 -7.40 11.63
CA LYS A 58 20.24 -7.45 12.36
C LYS A 58 20.16 -6.60 13.64
N GLY A 59 21.19 -6.65 14.47
CA GLY A 59 21.26 -5.93 15.75
C GLY A 59 21.21 -4.40 15.61
N ASP A 60 21.48 -3.85 14.43
CA ASP A 60 21.32 -2.44 14.09
C ASP A 60 19.87 -2.04 13.77
N GLY A 61 18.93 -2.99 13.85
CA GLY A 61 17.52 -2.80 13.56
C GLY A 61 17.18 -2.77 12.06
N LYS A 62 18.16 -2.88 11.16
CA LYS A 62 17.94 -2.89 9.70
C LYS A 62 17.69 -4.30 9.20
N ILE A 63 17.01 -4.37 8.06
CA ILE A 63 16.66 -5.63 7.40
C ILE A 63 17.59 -5.82 6.21
N TYR A 64 18.13 -7.02 6.07
CA TYR A 64 19.02 -7.39 4.98
C TYR A 64 18.55 -8.69 4.33
N ASP A 65 18.82 -8.83 3.05
CA ASP A 65 18.69 -10.10 2.34
C ASP A 65 19.90 -11.03 2.60
N ASN A 66 19.91 -12.19 1.96
CA ASN A 66 20.94 -13.22 2.13
C ASN A 66 22.34 -12.78 1.65
N TYR A 67 22.44 -11.78 0.77
CA TYR A 67 23.71 -11.21 0.30
C TYR A 67 24.06 -9.88 0.99
N ASN A 68 23.46 -9.59 2.15
CA ASN A 68 23.66 -8.36 2.91
C ASN A 68 23.25 -7.09 2.17
N LYS A 69 22.34 -7.18 1.19
CA LYS A 69 21.71 -6.00 0.62
C LYS A 69 20.73 -5.42 1.63
N HIS A 70 20.94 -4.17 2.03
CA HIS A 70 20.05 -3.47 2.94
C HIS A 70 18.69 -3.23 2.25
N ILE A 71 17.63 -3.78 2.82
CA ILE A 71 16.26 -3.59 2.37
C ILE A 71 15.75 -2.23 2.84
N LYS A 72 15.39 -1.38 1.88
CA LYS A 72 14.87 -0.02 2.13
C LYS A 72 13.50 0.13 1.48
N PRO A 73 12.40 0.07 2.24
CA PRO A 73 11.09 0.46 1.72
C PRO A 73 11.03 1.95 1.39
N PHE A 74 9.93 2.40 0.77
CA PHE A 74 9.73 3.84 0.60
C PHE A 74 9.62 4.52 1.98
N PRO A 75 10.32 5.65 2.20
CA PRO A 75 10.49 6.23 3.53
C PRO A 75 9.17 6.69 4.17
N ASP A 76 8.19 7.10 3.37
CA ASP A 76 6.90 7.62 3.87
C ASP A 76 5.89 6.52 4.21
N VAL A 77 6.12 5.27 3.78
CA VAL A 77 5.15 4.17 3.94
C VAL A 77 4.79 3.90 5.40
N PRO A 78 5.74 3.84 6.36
CA PRO A 78 5.40 3.64 7.77
C PRO A 78 4.38 4.66 8.27
N ASN A 79 4.60 5.96 7.99
CA ASN A 79 3.72 7.04 8.42
C ASN A 79 2.35 6.95 7.74
N ILE A 80 2.31 6.60 6.45
CA ILE A 80 1.05 6.45 5.70
C ILE A 80 0.20 5.30 6.25
N LEU A 81 0.82 4.15 6.54
CA LEU A 81 0.11 3.00 7.11
C LEU A 81 -0.40 3.31 8.51
N GLU A 82 0.43 3.95 9.35
CA GLU A 82 0.04 4.36 10.69
C GLU A 82 -1.10 5.37 10.68
N GLN A 83 -1.00 6.41 9.85
CA GLN A 83 -2.01 7.45 9.75
C GLN A 83 -3.35 6.85 9.33
N LEU A 84 -3.39 6.10 8.22
CA LEU A 84 -4.64 5.51 7.74
C LEU A 84 -5.24 4.53 8.76
N HIS A 85 -4.40 3.75 9.43
CA HIS A 85 -4.87 2.86 10.50
C HIS A 85 -5.45 3.63 11.69
N SER A 86 -4.80 4.72 12.13
CA SER A 86 -5.27 5.55 13.25
C SER A 86 -6.56 6.32 12.92
N GLU A 87 -6.76 6.68 11.64
CA GLU A 87 -7.99 7.27 11.12
C GLU A 87 -9.13 6.22 10.99
N GLY A 88 -8.89 4.96 11.33
CA GLY A 88 -9.90 3.90 11.35
C GLY A 88 -10.21 3.30 9.99
N TYR A 89 -9.33 3.44 8.99
CA TYR A 89 -9.47 2.69 7.74
C TYR A 89 -9.10 1.23 7.93
N LYS A 90 -9.88 0.32 7.34
CA LYS A 90 -9.41 -1.05 7.14
C LYS A 90 -8.38 -1.05 6.02
N LEU A 91 -7.26 -1.73 6.23
CA LEU A 91 -6.19 -1.83 5.24
C LEU A 91 -6.02 -3.26 4.77
N GLY A 92 -5.75 -3.44 3.48
CA GLY A 92 -5.41 -4.73 2.87
C GLY A 92 -4.10 -4.67 2.09
N ALA A 93 -3.45 -5.81 1.92
CA ALA A 93 -2.37 -6.01 0.97
C ALA A 93 -2.81 -7.02 -0.11
N ALA A 94 -2.58 -6.71 -1.38
CA ALA A 94 -2.94 -7.57 -2.52
C ALA A 94 -1.82 -7.60 -3.56
N SER A 95 -1.01 -8.66 -3.54
CA SER A 95 0.16 -8.85 -4.41
C SER A 95 0.09 -10.15 -5.18
N ARG A 96 0.64 -10.10 -6.40
CA ARG A 96 0.70 -11.24 -7.32
C ARG A 96 2.08 -11.93 -7.34
N THR A 97 2.99 -11.56 -6.44
CA THR A 97 4.33 -12.16 -6.44
C THR A 97 4.26 -13.68 -6.24
N THR A 98 5.19 -14.39 -6.88
CA THR A 98 5.41 -15.82 -6.64
C THR A 98 6.16 -16.07 -5.33
N CYS A 99 6.92 -15.09 -4.83
CA CYS A 99 7.64 -15.15 -3.55
C CYS A 99 6.71 -14.78 -2.38
N THR A 100 5.70 -15.63 -2.18
CA THR A 100 4.60 -15.38 -1.25
C THR A 100 5.05 -15.33 0.21
N ASP A 101 5.88 -16.30 0.63
CA ASP A 101 6.28 -16.42 2.03
C ASP A 101 7.32 -15.38 2.40
N GLU A 102 8.18 -15.00 1.45
CA GLU A 102 9.19 -13.98 1.60
C GLU A 102 8.57 -12.58 1.67
N ALA A 103 7.51 -12.33 0.89
CA ALA A 103 6.72 -11.10 1.01
C ALA A 103 6.05 -10.98 2.37
N LYS A 104 5.43 -12.07 2.87
CA LYS A 104 4.85 -12.10 4.22
C LYS A 104 5.92 -11.92 5.30
N GLN A 105 7.09 -12.56 5.15
CA GLN A 105 8.22 -12.41 6.04
C GLN A 105 8.68 -10.95 6.10
N LEU A 106 8.81 -10.28 4.96
CA LEU A 106 9.26 -8.89 4.91
C LEU A 106 8.26 -7.94 5.58
N VAL A 107 6.95 -8.10 5.31
CA VAL A 107 5.89 -7.33 6.00
C VAL A 107 5.95 -7.52 7.53
N LYS A 108 6.25 -8.74 8.00
CA LYS A 108 6.43 -9.03 9.42
C LYS A 108 7.68 -8.38 10.01
N LEU A 109 8.83 -8.48 9.34
CA LEU A 109 10.09 -7.89 9.83
C LEU A 109 10.05 -6.36 9.89
N LEU A 110 9.28 -5.74 8.99
CA LEU A 110 8.99 -4.30 8.96
C LEU A 110 7.97 -3.86 10.03
N ASP A 111 7.42 -4.81 10.80
CA ASP A 111 6.38 -4.55 11.80
C ASP A 111 5.11 -3.92 11.19
N TRP A 112 4.77 -4.30 9.95
CA TRP A 112 3.60 -3.79 9.24
C TRP A 112 2.39 -4.70 9.31
N GLU A 113 2.53 -5.94 9.79
CA GLU A 113 1.40 -6.87 9.95
C GLU A 113 0.28 -6.30 10.81
N LYS A 114 0.61 -5.46 11.79
CA LYS A 114 -0.34 -4.79 12.69
C LYS A 114 -1.30 -3.84 11.98
N TYR A 115 -0.97 -3.36 10.78
CA TYR A 115 -1.80 -2.42 10.03
C TYR A 115 -2.76 -3.13 9.06
N PHE A 116 -2.35 -4.27 8.49
CA PHE A 116 -3.11 -4.97 7.46
C PHE A 116 -4.12 -5.96 8.05
N HIS A 117 -5.40 -5.67 7.83
CA HIS A 117 -6.53 -6.52 8.21
C HIS A 117 -6.68 -7.73 7.28
N TYR A 118 -6.30 -7.56 6.01
CA TYR A 118 -6.41 -8.58 4.96
C TYR A 118 -5.10 -8.67 4.17
N LYS A 119 -4.64 -9.88 3.83
CA LYS A 119 -3.36 -10.11 3.12
C LYS A 119 -3.54 -11.20 2.06
N GLU A 120 -3.79 -10.78 0.83
CA GLU A 120 -3.95 -11.63 -0.34
C GLU A 120 -2.66 -11.58 -1.16
N ILE A 121 -1.69 -12.43 -0.78
CA ILE A 121 -0.36 -12.47 -1.40
C ILE A 121 -0.20 -13.84 -2.03
N TYR A 122 -0.44 -13.93 -3.33
CA TYR A 122 -0.23 -15.12 -4.14
C TYR A 122 -0.42 -14.80 -5.64
N PRO A 123 0.18 -15.58 -6.55
CA PRO A 123 0.01 -15.39 -7.99
C PRO A 123 -1.45 -15.50 -8.42
N GLY A 124 -1.86 -14.67 -9.37
CA GLY A 124 -3.21 -14.74 -9.94
C GLY A 124 -3.74 -13.39 -10.40
N CYS A 125 -4.99 -13.37 -10.83
CA CYS A 125 -5.69 -12.13 -11.15
C CYS A 125 -6.08 -11.41 -9.85
N LYS A 126 -5.81 -10.10 -9.75
CA LYS A 126 -6.18 -9.30 -8.56
C LYS A 126 -7.68 -9.28 -8.28
N VAL A 127 -8.53 -9.55 -9.28
CA VAL A 127 -9.98 -9.69 -9.06
C VAL A 127 -10.28 -10.87 -8.14
N ALA A 128 -9.50 -11.96 -8.21
CA ALA A 128 -9.69 -13.13 -7.36
C ALA A 128 -9.34 -12.85 -5.88
N HIS A 129 -8.44 -11.87 -5.62
CA HIS A 129 -8.09 -11.44 -4.26
C HIS A 129 -9.25 -10.76 -3.51
N PHE A 130 -10.38 -10.48 -4.17
CA PHE A 130 -11.55 -9.81 -3.58
C PHE A 130 -12.82 -10.66 -3.62
N LYS A 131 -12.68 -11.96 -3.89
CA LYS A 131 -13.81 -12.90 -3.91
C LYS A 131 -14.01 -13.59 -2.56
#